data_AF-A0A4R6MEP0-F1
#
_entry.id   AF-A0A4R6MEP0-F1
#
_cell.length_a   1.000
_cell.length_b   1.000
_cell.length_c   1.000
_cell.angle_alpha   90.00
_cell.angle_beta   90.00
_cell.angle_gamma   90.00
#
_symmetry.space_group_name_H-M   'P 1'
#
loop_
_entity.id
_entity.type
_entity.pdbx_description
1 polymer ?
#
loop_
_entity_poly.entity_id
_entity_poly.type
_entity_poly.pdbx_seq_one_letter_code
_entity_poly.pdbx_strand_id
1 'polypeptide(L)'
;MNININETEMLLSLAEEMASYGYKYAAFPCEVITDPDTIEFFMNSWDAMEHCYAMTTDRDYFKSMTIDSLKNDLNIVMQSGIDLYSTEKLDLTEFVRLEREKKELFENNLNTNIMNENNLKYLKDQLKYTGFGETFDTELKENMLKGDKDFKIMHTGIINNGVPNRDTVTVELNFKKSDQTDMYFFNSYHVNLQKEENKPGLQQTFYINNDAASITLKEAYNLMEGRSVNKDLKTKEGESYNSWLKFDFKQTDNSGNFKINHYHQNYGYDLEASLEKHSIKELSTPQYKEDLVNSLKKGNLQSVTFVVSGVESKMFVEANPQFKTLNVYDGNLQRINHRESKDEKKSEGEKTSEKQSDKKQSETTEENSETPSANRPKKRKQQSNSV
;
A
#
# COMPACT_ATOMS: atom_id res chain seq x y z
N MET A 1 38.46 16.95 -37.16
CA MET A 1 38.41 16.96 -38.65
C MET A 1 37.19 17.78 -38.99
N ASN A 2 37.34 18.85 -39.75
CA ASN A 2 36.22 19.71 -40.07
C ASN A 2 35.55 19.23 -41.34
N ILE A 3 34.26 18.96 -41.34
CA ILE A 3 33.50 18.53 -42.53
C ILE A 3 32.26 19.41 -42.71
N ASN A 4 31.67 19.44 -43.90
CA ASN A 4 30.29 19.88 -44.05
C ASN A 4 29.34 18.74 -43.65
N ILE A 5 28.28 19.05 -42.90
CA ILE A 5 27.33 18.03 -42.46
C ILE A 5 26.73 17.27 -43.65
N ASN A 6 26.36 17.96 -44.72
CA ASN A 6 25.80 17.37 -45.94
C ASN A 6 26.76 16.49 -46.76
N GLU A 7 28.05 16.48 -46.44
CA GLU A 7 29.03 15.61 -47.09
C GLU A 7 29.31 14.33 -46.29
N THR A 8 28.73 14.18 -45.10
CA THR A 8 28.96 13.04 -44.20
C THR A 8 28.74 11.69 -44.90
N GLU A 9 27.62 11.53 -45.62
CA GLU A 9 27.28 10.29 -46.32
C GLU A 9 28.25 9.99 -47.48
N MET A 10 28.66 11.03 -48.20
CA MET A 10 29.58 10.93 -49.34
C MET A 10 30.99 10.56 -48.86
N LEU A 11 31.47 11.21 -47.80
CA LEU A 11 32.74 10.88 -47.15
C LEU A 11 32.75 9.46 -46.59
N LEU A 12 31.64 9.00 -46.01
CA LEU A 12 31.51 7.64 -45.50
C LEU A 12 31.59 6.62 -46.65
N SER A 13 30.85 6.87 -47.74
CA SER A 13 30.86 6.02 -48.94
C SER A 13 32.26 5.95 -49.57
N LEU A 14 32.95 7.09 -49.67
CA LEU A 14 34.32 7.15 -50.19
C LEU A 14 35.29 6.38 -49.29
N ALA A 15 35.20 6.54 -47.98
CA ALA A 15 36.04 5.81 -47.03
C ALA A 15 35.81 4.29 -47.12
N GLU A 16 34.57 3.85 -47.34
CA GLU A 16 34.21 2.45 -47.57
C GLU A 16 34.78 1.90 -48.89
N GLU A 17 34.67 2.67 -49.97
CA GLU A 17 35.26 2.31 -51.25
C GLU A 17 36.77 2.17 -51.15
N MET A 18 37.47 3.16 -50.57
CA MET A 18 38.92 3.13 -50.45
C MET A 18 39.40 2.00 -49.55
N ALA A 19 38.67 1.69 -48.46
CA ALA A 19 38.93 0.48 -47.66
C ALA A 19 38.84 -0.79 -48.50
N SER A 20 37.86 -0.89 -49.42
CA SER A 20 37.68 -2.05 -50.29
C SER A 20 38.85 -2.24 -51.27
N TYR A 21 39.52 -1.16 -51.67
CA TYR A 21 40.74 -1.20 -52.48
C TYR A 21 42.02 -1.47 -51.67
N GLY A 22 41.92 -1.63 -50.35
CA GLY A 22 43.04 -2.00 -49.48
C GLY A 22 43.73 -0.82 -48.78
N TYR A 23 43.24 0.41 -48.99
CA TYR A 23 43.71 1.57 -48.24
C TYR A 23 43.35 1.43 -46.76
N LYS A 24 44.18 1.99 -45.88
CA LYS A 24 44.03 1.82 -44.42
C LYS A 24 44.03 3.12 -43.64
N TYR A 25 44.56 4.19 -44.23
CA TYR A 25 44.72 5.48 -43.59
C TYR A 25 44.13 6.58 -44.47
N ALA A 26 43.58 7.60 -43.83
CA ALA A 26 43.13 8.83 -44.47
C ALA A 26 43.88 10.00 -43.84
N ALA A 27 44.38 10.93 -44.66
CA ALA A 27 44.96 12.20 -44.26
C ALA A 27 44.02 13.34 -44.66
N PHE A 28 43.91 14.35 -43.80
CA PHE A 28 42.99 15.46 -43.98
C PHE A 28 43.56 16.77 -43.44
N PRO A 29 43.15 17.91 -44.01
CA PRO A 29 43.52 19.22 -43.48
C PRO A 29 42.74 19.53 -42.20
N CYS A 30 43.40 20.16 -41.23
CA CYS A 30 42.79 20.52 -39.94
C CYS A 30 42.06 21.86 -39.99
N GLU A 31 42.57 22.84 -40.74
CA GLU A 31 42.09 24.23 -40.70
C GLU A 31 40.98 24.53 -41.73
N VAL A 32 40.89 23.74 -42.80
CA VAL A 32 39.84 23.86 -43.82
C VAL A 32 38.82 22.72 -43.74
N ILE A 33 37.74 22.85 -44.49
CA ILE A 33 36.74 21.79 -44.63
C ILE A 33 37.40 20.63 -45.38
N THR A 34 37.20 19.43 -44.85
CA THR A 34 37.53 18.17 -45.48
C THR A 34 36.29 17.63 -46.18
N ASP A 35 36.44 17.37 -47.45
CA ASP A 35 35.46 16.89 -48.42
C ASP A 35 36.12 15.76 -49.25
N PRO A 36 35.41 15.11 -50.17
CA PRO A 36 35.98 14.05 -51.02
C PRO A 36 37.20 14.46 -51.86
N ASP A 37 37.34 15.76 -52.17
CA ASP A 37 38.41 16.27 -53.03
C ASP A 37 39.68 16.62 -52.23
N THR A 38 39.55 16.84 -50.92
CA THR A 38 40.61 17.28 -50.03
C THR A 38 41.14 16.19 -49.10
N ILE A 39 40.40 15.09 -48.93
CA ILE A 39 40.86 13.93 -48.16
C ILE A 39 41.72 13.02 -49.04
N GLU A 40 42.87 12.59 -48.51
CA GLU A 40 43.78 11.67 -49.22
C GLU A 40 43.89 10.33 -48.49
N PHE A 41 44.06 9.23 -49.25
CA PHE A 41 44.09 7.88 -48.69
C PHE A 41 45.42 7.17 -48.96
N PHE A 42 45.87 6.41 -47.97
CA PHE A 42 47.15 5.69 -48.01
C PHE A 42 47.01 4.23 -47.57
N MET A 43 47.81 3.35 -48.18
CA MET A 43 47.83 1.91 -47.89
C MET A 43 48.50 1.60 -46.55
N ASN A 44 49.43 2.44 -46.10
CA ASN A 44 50.19 2.27 -44.87
C ASN A 44 50.33 3.59 -44.11
N SER A 45 50.69 3.48 -42.83
CA SER A 45 50.77 4.64 -41.92
C SER A 45 51.93 5.56 -42.26
N TRP A 46 53.01 5.02 -42.84
CA TRP A 46 54.22 5.79 -43.07
C TRP A 46 54.01 6.80 -44.20
N ASP A 47 53.41 6.38 -45.32
CA ASP A 47 53.09 7.27 -46.43
C ASP A 47 52.09 8.37 -46.00
N ALA A 48 51.10 8.01 -45.18
CA ALA A 48 50.15 9.00 -44.62
C ALA A 48 50.85 10.02 -43.73
N MET A 49 51.79 9.58 -42.88
CA MET A 49 52.57 10.46 -42.01
C MET A 49 53.52 11.36 -42.81
N GLU A 50 54.19 10.81 -43.82
CA GLU A 50 55.06 11.56 -44.72
C GLU A 50 54.26 12.63 -45.45
N HIS A 51 53.09 12.29 -45.99
CA HIS A 51 52.17 13.26 -46.59
C HIS A 51 51.78 14.37 -45.60
N CYS A 52 51.34 14.02 -44.38
CA CYS A 52 51.01 15.02 -43.37
C CYS A 52 52.19 15.94 -43.05
N TYR A 53 53.41 15.40 -42.95
CA TYR A 53 54.61 16.20 -42.68
C TYR A 53 54.95 17.13 -43.85
N ALA A 54 54.89 16.63 -45.08
CA ALA A 54 55.23 17.38 -46.29
C ALA A 54 54.21 18.50 -46.58
N MET A 55 52.94 18.28 -46.28
CA MET A 55 51.87 19.24 -46.53
C MET A 55 51.65 20.22 -45.37
N THR A 56 52.23 19.95 -44.20
CA THR A 56 52.12 20.87 -43.05
C THR A 56 53.00 22.10 -43.26
N THR A 57 52.41 23.28 -43.08
CA THR A 57 53.07 24.58 -43.11
C THR A 57 52.76 25.36 -41.83
N ASP A 58 53.32 26.56 -41.68
CA ASP A 58 52.99 27.45 -40.56
C ASP A 58 51.49 27.83 -40.49
N ARG A 59 50.73 27.62 -41.57
CA ARG A 59 49.30 27.97 -41.67
C ARG A 59 48.37 26.77 -41.82
N ASP A 60 48.82 25.70 -42.45
CA ASP A 60 47.99 24.53 -42.76
C ASP A 60 48.56 23.29 -42.09
N TYR A 61 47.75 22.61 -41.27
CA TYR A 61 48.15 21.40 -40.58
C TYR A 61 47.39 20.20 -41.12
N PHE A 62 48.10 19.11 -41.39
CA PHE A 62 47.49 17.85 -41.79
C PHE A 62 47.60 16.82 -40.68
N LYS A 63 46.55 16.02 -40.51
CA LYS A 63 46.53 14.86 -39.62
C LYS A 63 46.05 13.65 -40.38
N SER A 64 46.44 12.48 -39.90
CA SER A 64 45.95 11.20 -40.43
C SER A 64 45.28 10.38 -39.35
N MET A 65 44.37 9.51 -39.78
CA MET A 65 43.71 8.51 -38.95
C MET A 65 43.50 7.22 -39.73
N THR A 66 43.12 6.14 -39.05
CA THR A 66 42.73 4.91 -39.75
C THR A 66 41.37 5.11 -40.42
N ILE A 67 41.15 4.44 -41.56
CA ILE A 67 39.86 4.46 -42.24
C ILE A 67 38.76 3.87 -41.33
N ASP A 68 39.07 2.86 -40.51
CA ASP A 68 38.10 2.31 -39.57
C ASP A 68 37.64 3.35 -38.53
N SER A 69 38.57 4.18 -38.02
CA SER A 69 38.22 5.30 -37.13
C SER A 69 37.35 6.32 -37.84
N LEU A 70 37.73 6.72 -39.07
CA LEU A 70 36.96 7.67 -39.88
C LEU A 70 35.53 7.17 -40.13
N LYS A 71 35.38 5.92 -40.56
CA LYS A 71 34.08 5.29 -40.80
C LYS A 71 33.24 5.24 -39.53
N ASN A 72 33.84 4.87 -38.40
CA ASN A 72 33.12 4.82 -37.13
C ASN A 72 32.61 6.21 -36.72
N ASP A 73 33.47 7.22 -36.82
CA ASP A 73 33.14 8.59 -36.48
C ASP A 73 32.02 9.15 -37.38
N LEU A 74 32.10 8.92 -38.70
CA LEU A 74 31.05 9.31 -39.65
C LEU A 74 29.74 8.55 -39.42
N ASN A 75 29.79 7.26 -39.08
CA ASN A 75 28.59 6.50 -38.72
C ASN A 75 27.91 7.02 -37.45
N ILE A 76 28.67 7.48 -36.46
CA ILE A 76 28.12 8.13 -35.26
C ILE A 76 27.33 9.39 -35.66
N VAL A 77 27.85 10.18 -36.60
CA VAL A 77 27.12 11.34 -37.15
C VAL A 77 25.82 10.90 -37.83
N MET A 78 25.87 9.89 -38.72
CA MET A 78 24.68 9.37 -39.41
C MET A 78 23.59 8.87 -38.44
N GLN A 79 23.98 8.36 -37.27
CA GLN A 79 23.08 7.80 -36.27
C GLN A 79 22.68 8.80 -35.16
N SER A 80 23.28 9.98 -35.12
CA SER A 80 23.07 10.98 -34.07
C SER A 80 21.72 11.72 -34.16
N GLY A 81 21.06 11.64 -35.32
CA GLY A 81 19.79 12.34 -35.58
C GLY A 81 19.94 13.82 -35.94
N ILE A 82 21.16 14.31 -36.22
CA ILE A 82 21.38 15.66 -36.75
C ILE A 82 20.81 15.79 -38.18
N ASP A 83 20.48 17.01 -38.59
CA ASP A 83 20.01 17.29 -39.94
C ASP A 83 21.15 17.19 -40.95
N LEU A 84 21.22 16.05 -41.64
CA LEU A 84 22.24 15.76 -42.66
C LEU A 84 22.10 16.62 -43.92
N TYR A 85 21.06 17.44 -44.09
CA TYR A 85 20.95 18.35 -45.23
C TYR A 85 21.54 19.74 -44.95
N SER A 86 22.04 19.98 -43.74
CA SER A 86 22.69 21.23 -43.35
C SER A 86 24.05 21.42 -44.05
N THR A 87 24.32 22.64 -44.48
CA THR A 87 25.65 23.04 -45.00
C THR A 87 26.56 23.60 -43.91
N GLU A 88 26.22 23.40 -42.64
CA GLU A 88 27.03 23.87 -41.52
C GLU A 88 28.32 23.05 -41.38
N LYS A 89 29.35 23.72 -40.89
CA LYS A 89 30.65 23.11 -40.55
C LYS A 89 30.51 22.31 -39.26
N LEU A 90 30.94 21.06 -39.29
CA LEU A 90 31.00 20.15 -38.14
C LEU A 90 32.46 19.78 -37.83
N ASP A 91 32.91 20.00 -36.60
CA ASP A 91 34.13 19.34 -36.13
C ASP A 91 33.78 17.91 -35.73
N LEU A 92 34.03 16.97 -36.63
CA LEU A 92 33.73 15.55 -36.47
C LEU A 92 34.36 14.98 -35.19
N THR A 93 35.56 15.42 -34.84
CA THR A 93 36.30 14.86 -33.69
C THR A 93 35.65 15.27 -32.37
N GLU A 94 35.33 16.56 -32.21
CA GLU A 94 34.64 17.06 -31.03
C GLU A 94 33.20 16.57 -30.95
N PHE A 95 32.48 16.52 -32.07
CA PHE A 95 31.12 16.00 -32.12
C PHE A 95 31.02 14.56 -31.62
N VAL A 96 31.89 13.69 -32.14
CA VAL A 96 31.91 12.27 -31.74
C VAL A 96 32.32 12.10 -30.28
N ARG A 97 33.25 12.92 -29.78
CA ARG A 97 33.60 12.93 -28.35
C ARG A 97 32.36 13.24 -27.49
N LEU A 98 31.62 14.29 -27.84
CA LEU A 98 30.41 14.70 -27.12
C LEU A 98 29.29 13.66 -27.22
N GLU A 99 29.07 13.03 -28.38
CA GLU A 99 28.05 11.97 -28.51
C GLU A 99 28.43 10.71 -27.72
N ARG A 100 29.73 10.38 -27.62
CA ARG A 100 30.21 9.30 -26.73
C ARG A 100 29.98 9.65 -25.26
N GLU A 101 30.34 10.85 -24.83
CA GLU A 101 30.11 11.34 -23.45
C GLU A 101 28.62 11.36 -23.09
N LYS A 102 27.76 11.81 -24.02
CA LYS A 102 26.30 11.80 -23.86
C LYS A 102 25.75 10.38 -23.73
N LYS A 103 26.26 9.43 -24.53
CA LYS A 103 25.89 8.02 -24.43
C LYS A 103 26.34 7.41 -23.09
N GLU A 104 27.56 7.70 -22.65
CA GLU A 104 28.06 7.27 -21.33
C GLU A 104 27.25 7.87 -20.18
N LEU A 105 26.87 9.15 -20.25
CA LEU A 105 25.97 9.78 -19.27
C LEU A 105 24.58 9.13 -19.25
N PHE A 106 24.04 8.78 -20.42
CA PHE A 106 22.76 8.10 -20.51
C PHE A 106 22.83 6.67 -19.93
N GLU A 107 23.89 5.92 -20.24
CA GLU A 107 24.13 4.58 -19.70
C GLU A 107 24.40 4.60 -18.17
N ASN A 108 25.12 5.60 -17.67
CA ASN A 108 25.32 5.80 -16.23
C ASN A 108 24.04 6.22 -15.50
N ASN A 109 23.15 6.98 -16.15
CA ASN A 109 21.82 7.31 -15.62
C ASN A 109 20.85 6.12 -15.64
N LEU A 110 21.03 5.16 -16.55
CA LEU A 110 20.30 3.88 -16.53
C LEU A 110 20.78 2.95 -15.40
N ASN A 111 22.04 3.06 -15.00
CA ASN A 111 22.63 2.28 -13.91
C ASN A 111 22.45 2.91 -12.51
N THR A 112 21.88 4.11 -12.43
CA THR A 112 21.34 4.66 -11.17
C THR A 112 19.85 4.35 -11.09
N ASN A 113 19.39 3.70 -10.01
CA ASN A 113 17.97 3.58 -9.68
C ASN A 113 17.41 4.99 -9.47
N ILE A 114 16.98 5.67 -10.54
CA ILE A 114 16.27 6.95 -10.43
C ILE A 114 14.90 6.62 -9.81
N MET A 115 14.80 6.84 -8.51
CA MET A 115 13.59 6.57 -7.74
C MET A 115 12.39 7.34 -8.32
N ASN A 116 11.27 6.64 -8.48
CA ASN A 116 10.02 7.25 -8.90
C ASN A 116 9.43 8.13 -7.78
N GLU A 117 9.73 9.43 -7.81
CA GLU A 117 9.30 10.42 -6.80
C GLU A 117 7.77 10.52 -6.67
N ASN A 118 7.02 10.31 -7.76
CA ASN A 118 5.55 10.30 -7.72
C ASN A 118 5.04 9.08 -6.94
N ASN A 119 5.66 7.92 -7.13
CA ASN A 119 5.32 6.72 -6.38
C ASN A 119 5.71 6.84 -4.90
N LEU A 120 6.88 7.42 -4.58
CA LEU A 120 7.24 7.70 -3.19
C LEU A 120 6.20 8.61 -2.52
N LYS A 121 5.80 9.71 -3.17
CA LYS A 121 4.77 10.61 -2.64
C LYS A 121 3.44 9.88 -2.41
N TYR A 122 3.01 9.07 -3.37
CA TYR A 122 1.80 8.26 -3.25
C TYR A 122 1.84 7.33 -2.02
N LEU A 123 2.96 6.62 -1.82
CA LEU A 123 3.11 5.70 -0.69
C LEU A 123 3.16 6.44 0.65
N LYS A 124 3.80 7.61 0.73
CA LYS A 124 3.78 8.47 1.93
C LYS A 124 2.36 8.91 2.29
N ASP A 125 1.59 9.38 1.31
CA ASP A 125 0.20 9.75 1.52
C ASP A 125 -0.63 8.54 1.98
N GLN A 126 -0.41 7.36 1.37
CA GLN A 126 -1.10 6.13 1.76
C GLN A 126 -0.78 5.73 3.21
N LEU A 127 0.48 5.81 3.64
CA LEU A 127 0.89 5.57 5.04
C LEU A 127 0.25 6.58 6.01
N LYS A 128 0.21 7.86 5.61
CA LYS A 128 -0.44 8.92 6.40
C LYS A 128 -1.92 8.63 6.62
N TYR A 129 -2.67 8.33 5.56
CA TYR A 129 -4.11 8.08 5.64
C TYR A 129 -4.48 6.72 6.22
N THR A 130 -3.54 5.76 6.28
CA THR A 130 -3.73 4.48 6.99
C THR A 130 -3.36 4.55 8.47
N GLY A 131 -2.94 5.72 8.97
CA GLY A 131 -2.72 5.98 10.40
C GLY A 131 -1.29 5.74 10.88
N PHE A 132 -0.33 5.60 9.96
CA PHE A 132 1.10 5.54 10.28
C PHE A 132 1.79 6.91 10.27
N GLY A 133 1.12 7.93 9.73
CA GLY A 133 1.68 9.29 9.65
C GLY A 133 2.92 9.35 8.75
N GLU A 134 3.90 10.13 9.18
CA GLU A 134 5.15 10.40 8.44
C GLU A 134 6.35 9.66 9.05
N THR A 135 6.11 8.73 9.99
CA THR A 135 7.14 8.04 10.77
C THR A 135 8.12 7.24 9.92
N PHE A 136 7.65 6.68 8.80
CA PHE A 136 8.44 5.76 7.96
C PHE A 136 8.94 6.39 6.67
N ASP A 137 8.81 7.71 6.50
CA ASP A 137 9.16 8.43 5.27
C ASP A 137 10.60 8.20 4.80
N THR A 138 11.55 8.24 5.75
CA THR A 138 12.98 8.03 5.47
C THR A 138 13.26 6.58 5.09
N GLU A 139 12.81 5.62 5.91
CA GLU A 139 13.03 4.19 5.69
C GLU A 139 12.38 3.70 4.40
N LEU A 140 11.17 4.20 4.08
CA LEU A 140 10.49 3.95 2.81
C LEU A 140 11.34 4.42 1.62
N LYS A 141 11.84 5.66 1.67
CA LYS A 141 12.68 6.23 0.61
C LYS A 141 13.97 5.42 0.43
N GLU A 142 14.63 5.06 1.52
CA GLU A 142 15.87 4.27 1.49
C GLU A 142 15.63 2.88 0.88
N ASN A 143 14.57 2.19 1.26
CA ASN A 143 14.26 0.87 0.70
C ASN A 143 13.85 0.93 -0.78
N MET A 144 13.13 1.97 -1.21
CA MET A 144 12.83 2.18 -2.63
C MET A 144 14.10 2.44 -3.45
N LEU A 145 15.07 3.19 -2.91
CA LEU A 145 16.36 3.48 -3.57
C LEU A 145 17.24 2.24 -3.71
N LYS A 146 17.21 1.31 -2.74
CA LYS A 146 17.92 0.03 -2.83
C LYS A 146 17.45 -0.81 -4.02
N GLY A 147 16.17 -0.70 -4.40
CA GLY A 147 15.63 -1.39 -5.57
C GLY A 147 15.17 -2.82 -5.32
N ASP A 148 15.02 -3.24 -4.06
CA ASP A 148 14.58 -4.58 -3.69
C ASP A 148 13.15 -4.86 -4.20
N LYS A 149 12.89 -6.07 -4.72
CA LYS A 149 11.55 -6.41 -5.26
C LYS A 149 10.45 -6.44 -4.19
N ASP A 150 10.83 -6.73 -2.96
CA ASP A 150 9.96 -6.72 -1.80
C ASP A 150 10.76 -6.27 -0.58
N PHE A 151 10.12 -5.52 0.30
CA PHE A 151 10.70 -5.11 1.56
C PHE A 151 9.62 -4.91 2.61
N LYS A 152 10.04 -4.88 3.86
CA LYS A 152 9.16 -4.72 5.02
C LYS A 152 9.69 -3.62 5.93
N ILE A 153 8.76 -2.87 6.51
CA ILE A 153 9.05 -1.89 7.55
C ILE A 153 8.39 -2.37 8.84
N MET A 154 9.18 -2.50 9.90
CA MET A 154 8.75 -3.06 11.18
C MET A 154 8.77 -1.99 12.26
N HIS A 155 7.70 -1.87 13.05
CA HIS A 155 7.64 -0.92 14.15
C HIS A 155 6.90 -1.51 15.35
N THR A 156 7.38 -1.22 16.55
CA THR A 156 6.71 -1.58 17.80
C THR A 156 6.51 -0.34 18.63
N GLY A 157 5.28 -0.12 19.09
CA GLY A 157 4.92 1.01 19.94
C GLY A 157 3.87 0.64 20.98
N ILE A 158 3.75 1.47 22.00
CA ILE A 158 2.66 1.38 22.98
C ILE A 158 1.50 2.23 22.45
N ILE A 159 0.33 1.62 22.26
CA ILE A 159 -0.87 2.37 21.92
C ILE A 159 -1.59 2.78 23.19
N ASN A 160 -1.72 4.09 23.41
CA ASN A 160 -2.66 4.64 24.38
C ASN A 160 -3.97 4.98 23.65
N ASN A 161 -5.07 4.32 24.04
CA ASN A 161 -6.39 4.52 23.43
C ASN A 161 -7.34 5.37 24.29
N GLY A 162 -6.81 6.31 25.07
CA GLY A 162 -7.63 7.13 25.97
C GLY A 162 -8.16 6.36 27.19
N VAL A 163 -7.69 5.13 27.36
CA VAL A 163 -7.85 4.29 28.56
C VAL A 163 -6.46 3.95 29.08
N PRO A 164 -6.29 3.75 30.40
CA PRO A 164 -5.00 3.43 31.00
C PRO A 164 -4.60 1.97 30.73
N ASN A 165 -4.40 1.62 29.47
CA ASN A 165 -3.81 0.34 29.06
C ASN A 165 -2.37 0.53 28.56
N ARG A 166 -1.59 -0.56 28.60
CA ARG A 166 -0.20 -0.61 28.13
C ARG A 166 -0.05 -1.65 27.03
N ASP A 167 -1.00 -1.64 26.11
CA ASP A 167 -1.01 -2.58 25.00
C ASP A 167 0.18 -2.27 24.09
N THR A 168 0.97 -3.30 23.80
CA THR A 168 2.08 -3.21 22.86
C THR A 168 1.58 -3.66 21.50
N VAL A 169 1.81 -2.84 20.48
CA VAL A 169 1.42 -3.13 19.09
C VAL A 169 2.68 -3.17 18.24
N THR A 170 2.93 -4.33 17.65
CA THR A 170 3.95 -4.51 16.62
C THR A 170 3.26 -4.55 15.26
N VAL A 171 3.74 -3.74 14.33
CA VAL A 171 3.27 -3.69 12.95
C VAL A 171 4.40 -4.05 11.99
N GLU A 172 4.05 -4.79 10.94
CA GLU A 172 4.91 -5.11 9.81
C GLU A 172 4.22 -4.65 8.53
N LEU A 173 4.76 -3.62 7.87
CA LEU A 173 4.23 -3.06 6.63
C LEU A 173 4.89 -3.76 5.44
N ASN A 174 4.08 -4.34 4.54
CA ASN A 174 4.57 -5.14 3.42
C ASN A 174 4.48 -4.37 2.11
N PHE A 175 5.64 -4.14 1.48
CA PHE A 175 5.76 -3.46 0.19
C PHE A 175 6.28 -4.41 -0.88
N LYS A 176 5.79 -4.24 -2.12
CA LYS A 176 6.28 -5.01 -3.27
C LYS A 176 6.37 -4.11 -4.50
N LYS A 177 7.46 -4.24 -5.26
CA LYS A 177 7.61 -3.68 -6.60
C LYS A 177 6.77 -4.48 -7.60
N SER A 178 6.17 -3.79 -8.55
CA SER A 178 5.48 -4.38 -9.68
C SER A 178 6.45 -5.19 -10.53
N ASP A 179 5.99 -6.36 -11.01
CA ASP A 179 6.75 -7.15 -11.98
C ASP A 179 6.65 -6.56 -13.41
N GLN A 180 5.74 -5.59 -13.63
CA GLN A 180 5.44 -4.99 -14.94
C GLN A 180 5.85 -3.53 -15.06
N THR A 181 5.98 -2.82 -13.94
CA THR A 181 6.24 -1.38 -13.89
C THR A 181 7.27 -1.06 -12.82
N ASP A 182 7.76 0.18 -12.79
CA ASP A 182 8.68 0.64 -11.74
C ASP A 182 7.98 1.03 -10.42
N MET A 183 6.69 0.72 -10.27
CA MET A 183 5.89 1.14 -9.11
C MET A 183 6.02 0.15 -7.95
N TYR A 184 6.17 0.68 -6.74
CA TYR A 184 5.97 -0.03 -5.49
C TYR A 184 4.54 0.14 -4.97
N PHE A 185 4.05 -0.90 -4.31
CA PHE A 185 2.73 -0.93 -3.68
C PHE A 185 2.85 -1.34 -2.21
N PHE A 186 2.16 -0.61 -1.34
CA PHE A 186 1.90 -1.03 0.03
C PHE A 186 0.70 -1.98 0.04
N ASN A 187 0.95 -3.28 0.19
CA ASN A 187 -0.06 -4.31 -0.06
C ASN A 187 -0.86 -4.70 1.18
N SER A 188 -0.19 -4.72 2.35
CA SER A 188 -0.80 -5.13 3.61
C SER A 188 0.05 -4.69 4.78
N TYR A 189 -0.56 -4.67 5.96
CA TYR A 189 0.18 -4.61 7.20
C TYR A 189 -0.27 -5.73 8.14
N HIS A 190 0.69 -6.39 8.78
CA HIS A 190 0.44 -7.35 9.83
C HIS A 190 0.49 -6.66 11.17
N VAL A 191 -0.46 -6.97 12.06
CA VAL A 191 -0.56 -6.42 13.41
C VAL A 191 -0.46 -7.56 14.41
N ASN A 192 0.41 -7.39 15.40
CA ASN A 192 0.47 -8.21 16.59
C ASN A 192 0.16 -7.34 17.81
N LEU A 193 -0.97 -7.60 18.46
CA LEU A 193 -1.46 -6.88 19.63
C LEU A 193 -1.21 -7.70 20.90
N GLN A 194 -0.31 -7.23 21.74
CA GLN A 194 0.06 -7.86 23.00
C GLN A 194 -0.49 -7.05 24.18
N LYS A 195 -1.41 -7.66 24.94
CA LYS A 195 -2.04 -7.04 26.12
C LYS A 195 -1.29 -7.32 27.44
N GLU A 196 -0.62 -8.45 27.49
CA GLU A 196 0.10 -8.90 28.68
C GLU A 196 1.51 -9.33 28.30
N GLU A 197 2.47 -8.96 29.15
CA GLU A 197 3.85 -9.40 29.01
C GLU A 197 3.89 -10.94 29.12
N ASN A 198 4.63 -11.60 28.22
CA ASN A 198 4.79 -13.05 28.14
C ASN A 198 3.57 -13.89 27.73
N LYS A 199 2.47 -13.27 27.26
CA LYS A 199 1.40 -13.98 26.54
C LYS A 199 1.51 -13.79 25.03
N PRO A 200 1.15 -14.79 24.21
CA PRO A 200 1.10 -14.61 22.77
C PRO A 200 0.13 -13.47 22.43
N GLY A 201 0.56 -12.56 21.59
CA GLY A 201 -0.29 -11.48 21.09
C GLY A 201 -1.34 -12.00 20.10
N LEU A 202 -2.41 -11.24 19.97
CA LEU A 202 -3.41 -11.45 18.94
C LEU A 202 -2.87 -10.97 17.61
N GLN A 203 -2.94 -11.79 16.57
CA GLN A 203 -2.37 -11.48 15.27
C GLN A 203 -3.46 -11.33 14.20
N GLN A 204 -3.26 -10.38 13.30
CA GLN A 204 -4.15 -10.17 12.16
C GLN A 204 -3.43 -9.43 11.04
N THR A 205 -3.62 -9.86 9.81
CA THR A 205 -3.18 -9.13 8.61
C THR A 205 -4.33 -8.32 8.03
N PHE A 206 -4.06 -7.06 7.70
CA PHE A 206 -4.98 -6.14 7.05
C PHE A 206 -4.44 -5.80 5.66
N TYR A 207 -5.25 -6.06 4.63
CA TYR A 207 -4.90 -5.78 3.25
C TYR A 207 -5.28 -4.34 2.88
N ILE A 208 -4.42 -3.70 2.10
CA ILE A 208 -4.64 -2.36 1.59
C ILE A 208 -5.44 -2.48 0.29
N ASN A 209 -6.58 -1.80 0.26
CA ASN A 209 -7.42 -1.70 -0.92
C ASN A 209 -7.22 -0.32 -1.53
N ASN A 210 -6.79 -0.25 -2.79
CA ASN A 210 -6.61 1.02 -3.50
C ASN A 210 -7.96 1.65 -3.90
N ASP A 211 -8.99 0.83 -4.11
CA ASP A 211 -10.30 1.28 -4.59
C ASP A 211 -11.38 1.36 -3.52
N ALA A 212 -11.10 0.90 -2.29
CA ALA A 212 -12.05 0.88 -1.18
C ALA A 212 -11.40 1.38 0.11
N ALA A 213 -12.21 1.80 1.08
CA ALA A 213 -11.69 2.35 2.34
C ALA A 213 -10.87 1.28 3.10
N SER A 214 -9.56 1.46 3.14
CA SER A 214 -8.66 0.61 3.93
C SER A 214 -8.91 0.77 5.43
N ILE A 215 -8.69 -0.30 6.18
CA ILE A 215 -8.71 -0.25 7.65
C ILE A 215 -7.44 0.47 8.11
N THR A 216 -7.59 1.53 8.90
CA THR A 216 -6.46 2.24 9.50
C THR A 216 -5.89 1.46 10.69
N LEU A 217 -4.66 1.75 11.13
CA LEU A 217 -4.07 1.12 12.30
C LEU A 217 -4.95 1.28 13.57
N LYS A 218 -5.62 2.44 13.72
CA LYS A 218 -6.52 2.68 14.84
C LYS A 218 -7.76 1.82 14.79
N GLU A 219 -8.38 1.71 13.62
CA GLU A 219 -9.53 0.85 13.38
C GLU A 219 -9.16 -0.64 13.54
N ALA A 220 -7.99 -1.05 13.06
CA ALA A 220 -7.43 -2.39 13.24
C ALA A 220 -7.30 -2.73 14.73
N TYR A 221 -6.69 -1.85 15.51
CA TYR A 221 -6.62 -1.99 16.97
C TYR A 221 -8.02 -2.13 17.59
N ASN A 222 -8.98 -1.30 17.19
CA ASN A 222 -10.35 -1.36 17.71
C ASN A 222 -11.05 -2.69 17.36
N LEU A 223 -10.88 -3.21 16.14
CA LEU A 223 -11.39 -4.53 15.74
C LEU A 223 -10.76 -5.65 16.58
N MET A 224 -9.44 -5.59 16.79
CA MET A 224 -8.68 -6.56 17.59
C MET A 224 -9.06 -6.51 19.08
N GLU A 225 -9.50 -5.37 19.59
CA GLU A 225 -10.15 -5.23 20.90
C GLU A 225 -11.58 -5.81 20.95
N GLY A 226 -12.10 -6.29 19.83
CA GLY A 226 -13.45 -6.85 19.70
C GLY A 226 -14.56 -5.82 19.48
N ARG A 227 -14.19 -4.56 19.24
CA ARG A 227 -15.14 -3.49 18.91
C ARG A 227 -15.54 -3.54 17.44
N SER A 228 -16.55 -2.76 17.09
CA SER A 228 -17.07 -2.69 15.72
C SER A 228 -16.65 -1.40 15.03
N VAL A 229 -16.26 -1.48 13.76
CA VAL A 229 -15.85 -0.33 12.93
C VAL A 229 -16.81 -0.21 11.75
N ASN A 230 -17.26 1.00 11.44
CA ASN A 230 -18.11 1.30 10.30
C ASN A 230 -17.26 1.75 9.10
N LYS A 231 -17.49 1.16 7.93
CA LYS A 231 -16.79 1.51 6.69
C LYS A 231 -17.76 1.62 5.53
N ASP A 232 -17.41 2.49 4.60
CA ASP A 232 -17.94 2.48 3.24
C ASP A 232 -17.05 1.56 2.39
N LEU A 233 -17.62 0.41 2.02
CA LEU A 233 -16.97 -0.65 1.26
C LEU A 233 -17.48 -0.64 -0.18
N LYS A 234 -16.84 -1.42 -1.04
CA LYS A 234 -17.29 -1.64 -2.43
C LYS A 234 -17.54 -3.12 -2.69
N THR A 235 -18.57 -3.41 -3.50
CA THR A 235 -18.81 -4.75 -4.03
C THR A 235 -17.79 -5.08 -5.12
N LYS A 236 -17.82 -6.32 -5.64
CA LYS A 236 -16.97 -6.72 -6.77
C LYS A 236 -17.32 -5.94 -8.05
N GLU A 237 -18.57 -5.50 -8.14
CA GLU A 237 -19.12 -4.70 -9.23
C GLU A 237 -18.82 -3.20 -9.05
N GLY A 238 -18.17 -2.80 -7.94
CA GLY A 238 -17.75 -1.43 -7.66
C GLY A 238 -18.79 -0.57 -6.95
N GLU A 239 -19.95 -1.13 -6.58
CA GLU A 239 -21.02 -0.40 -5.89
C GLU A 239 -20.62 -0.14 -4.44
N SER A 240 -20.70 1.12 -4.02
CA SER A 240 -20.42 1.51 -2.64
C SER A 240 -21.58 1.13 -1.70
N TYR A 241 -21.25 0.58 -0.53
CA TYR A 241 -22.21 0.26 0.52
C TYR A 241 -21.61 0.48 1.91
N ASN A 242 -22.46 0.84 2.88
CA ASN A 242 -22.03 1.01 4.26
C ASN A 242 -22.19 -0.30 5.06
N SER A 243 -21.19 -0.65 5.86
CA SER A 243 -21.23 -1.82 6.73
C SER A 243 -20.45 -1.61 8.02
N TRP A 244 -20.99 -2.13 9.12
CA TRP A 244 -20.21 -2.36 10.32
C TRP A 244 -19.45 -3.68 10.23
N LEU A 245 -18.22 -3.68 10.73
CA LEU A 245 -17.27 -4.78 10.73
C LEU A 245 -16.95 -5.16 12.16
N LYS A 246 -16.90 -6.46 12.45
CA LYS A 246 -16.51 -7.00 13.76
C LYS A 246 -15.85 -8.35 13.58
N PHE A 247 -14.76 -8.63 14.29
CA PHE A 247 -14.16 -9.97 14.22
C PHE A 247 -15.04 -11.05 14.82
N ASP A 248 -15.05 -12.21 14.17
CA ASP A 248 -15.43 -13.48 14.75
C ASP A 248 -14.18 -14.20 15.25
N PHE A 249 -13.86 -14.02 16.53
CA PHE A 249 -12.71 -14.67 17.15
C PHE A 249 -12.81 -16.20 17.24
N LYS A 250 -13.95 -16.79 16.86
CA LYS A 250 -14.14 -18.24 16.85
C LYS A 250 -13.75 -18.88 15.51
N GLN A 251 -13.55 -18.08 14.47
CA GLN A 251 -13.27 -18.57 13.13
C GLN A 251 -12.11 -17.83 12.50
N THR A 252 -11.17 -18.59 11.96
CA THR A 252 -10.10 -18.05 11.11
C THR A 252 -10.28 -18.53 9.66
N ASP A 253 -9.65 -17.82 8.73
CA ASP A 253 -9.43 -18.29 7.37
C ASP A 253 -8.20 -19.22 7.29
N ASN A 254 -7.88 -19.66 6.07
CA ASN A 254 -6.74 -20.55 5.80
C ASN A 254 -5.38 -19.90 6.09
N SER A 255 -5.33 -18.57 6.15
CA SER A 255 -4.12 -17.78 6.44
C SER A 255 -3.99 -17.45 7.93
N GLY A 256 -4.92 -17.92 8.77
CA GLY A 256 -4.94 -17.66 10.21
C GLY A 256 -5.57 -16.32 10.61
N ASN A 257 -6.12 -15.55 9.67
CA ASN A 257 -6.80 -14.29 9.96
C ASN A 257 -8.20 -14.56 10.50
N PHE A 258 -8.65 -13.78 11.49
CA PHE A 258 -10.02 -13.85 11.98
C PHE A 258 -11.00 -13.42 10.89
N LYS A 259 -12.11 -14.16 10.78
CA LYS A 259 -13.20 -13.78 9.89
C LYS A 259 -13.86 -12.49 10.38
N ILE A 260 -14.35 -11.68 9.45
CA ILE A 260 -15.08 -10.44 9.74
C ILE A 260 -16.57 -10.68 9.51
N ASN A 261 -17.39 -10.38 10.52
CA ASN A 261 -18.84 -10.26 10.38
C ASN A 261 -19.19 -8.88 9.83
N HIS A 262 -20.06 -8.86 8.83
CA HIS A 262 -20.57 -7.66 8.20
C HIS A 262 -22.02 -7.41 8.62
N TYR A 263 -22.29 -6.25 9.20
CA TYR A 263 -23.64 -5.75 9.45
C TYR A 263 -23.93 -4.62 8.47
N HIS A 264 -24.47 -4.99 7.31
CA HIS A 264 -24.81 -4.08 6.21
C HIS A 264 -25.80 -2.99 6.67
N GLN A 265 -25.89 -1.88 5.95
CA GLN A 265 -26.84 -0.79 6.25
C GLN A 265 -28.30 -1.27 6.40
N ASN A 266 -28.68 -2.35 5.70
CA ASN A 266 -30.02 -2.96 5.77
C ASN A 266 -30.21 -3.89 6.98
N TYR A 267 -29.16 -4.15 7.76
CA TYR A 267 -29.24 -4.94 9.00
C TYR A 267 -30.13 -4.27 10.04
N GLY A 268 -30.28 -2.93 9.98
CA GLY A 268 -31.16 -2.15 10.84
C GLY A 268 -30.54 -1.79 12.19
N TYR A 269 -29.21 -1.68 12.26
CA TYR A 269 -28.56 -0.99 13.38
C TYR A 269 -28.46 0.50 13.05
N ASP A 270 -29.03 1.32 13.93
CA ASP A 270 -28.94 2.77 13.88
C ASP A 270 -28.18 3.25 15.11
N LEU A 271 -27.00 3.83 14.88
CA LEU A 271 -26.13 4.32 15.94
C LEU A 271 -26.73 5.54 16.64
N GLU A 272 -27.28 6.49 15.90
CA GLU A 272 -27.84 7.72 16.46
C GLU A 272 -29.09 7.43 17.28
N ALA A 273 -30.00 6.63 16.73
CA ALA A 273 -31.18 6.20 17.48
C ALA A 273 -30.81 5.33 18.70
N SER A 274 -29.65 4.68 18.70
CA SER A 274 -29.15 3.95 19.87
C SER A 274 -28.57 4.89 20.93
N LEU A 275 -27.89 5.97 20.52
CA LEU A 275 -27.39 7.03 21.41
C LEU A 275 -28.53 7.79 22.09
N GLU A 276 -29.57 8.14 21.34
CA GLU A 276 -30.72 8.92 21.83
C GLU A 276 -31.57 8.21 22.90
N LYS A 277 -31.40 6.88 23.07
CA LYS A 277 -31.99 6.11 24.17
C LYS A 277 -31.34 6.40 25.53
N HIS A 278 -30.20 7.10 25.54
CA HIS A 278 -29.44 7.43 26.73
C HIS A 278 -29.40 8.95 26.93
N SER A 279 -29.46 9.39 28.19
CA SER A 279 -29.35 10.80 28.56
C SER A 279 -27.89 11.27 28.51
N ILE A 280 -27.32 11.31 27.31
CA ILE A 280 -25.94 11.73 27.04
C ILE A 280 -25.90 13.23 26.75
N LYS A 281 -25.12 13.98 27.53
CA LYS A 281 -25.04 15.45 27.46
C LYS A 281 -24.52 15.94 26.11
N GLU A 282 -23.52 15.26 25.55
CA GLU A 282 -22.87 15.60 24.27
C GLU A 282 -23.84 15.59 23.08
N LEU A 283 -24.95 14.85 23.16
CA LEU A 283 -25.96 14.82 22.09
C LEU A 283 -26.71 16.14 21.91
N SER A 284 -26.71 17.00 22.95
CA SER A 284 -27.39 18.30 22.91
C SER A 284 -26.65 19.35 22.08
N THR A 285 -25.36 19.14 21.80
CA THR A 285 -24.52 20.05 21.03
C THR A 285 -24.20 19.40 19.67
N PRO A 286 -24.61 19.99 18.53
CA PRO A 286 -24.43 19.37 17.22
C PRO A 286 -23.00 18.91 16.91
N GLN A 287 -21.99 19.75 17.18
CA GLN A 287 -20.58 19.42 16.98
C GLN A 287 -20.15 18.21 17.83
N TYR A 288 -20.53 18.18 19.11
CA TYR A 288 -20.15 17.08 20.01
C TYR A 288 -20.90 15.78 19.67
N LYS A 289 -22.16 15.87 19.19
CA LYS A 289 -22.88 14.73 18.64
C LYS A 289 -22.14 14.16 17.43
N GLU A 290 -21.73 15.01 16.50
CA GLU A 290 -20.98 14.59 15.30
C GLU A 290 -19.63 13.94 15.67
N ASP A 291 -18.85 14.56 16.55
CA ASP A 291 -17.58 14.04 17.02
C ASP A 291 -17.74 12.67 17.71
N LEU A 292 -18.77 12.52 18.55
CA LEU A 292 -19.13 11.26 19.21
C LEU A 292 -19.49 10.17 18.18
N VAL A 293 -20.37 10.48 17.24
CA VAL A 293 -20.78 9.56 16.17
C VAL A 293 -19.58 9.12 15.34
N ASN A 294 -18.72 10.07 14.94
CA ASN A 294 -17.52 9.79 14.14
C ASN A 294 -16.49 8.94 14.93
N SER A 295 -16.33 9.20 16.23
CA SER A 295 -15.46 8.40 17.10
C SER A 295 -15.96 6.96 17.22
N LEU A 296 -17.27 6.77 17.42
CA LEU A 296 -17.90 5.45 17.53
C LEU A 296 -17.90 4.68 16.20
N LYS A 297 -18.08 5.37 15.06
CA LYS A 297 -17.91 4.76 13.72
C LYS A 297 -16.50 4.23 13.50
N LYS A 298 -15.47 4.88 14.05
CA LYS A 298 -14.08 4.37 14.04
C LYS A 298 -13.83 3.23 15.04
N GLY A 299 -14.85 2.82 15.80
CA GLY A 299 -14.78 1.75 16.79
C GLY A 299 -14.10 2.14 18.09
N ASN A 300 -13.97 3.44 18.38
CA ASN A 300 -13.37 3.90 19.63
C ASN A 300 -14.31 3.61 20.82
N LEU A 301 -13.70 3.41 21.99
CA LEU A 301 -14.39 3.46 23.27
C LEU A 301 -14.41 4.92 23.74
N GLN A 302 -15.55 5.59 23.61
CA GLN A 302 -15.65 7.04 23.77
C GLN A 302 -16.17 7.41 25.15
N SER A 303 -15.47 8.32 25.84
CA SER A 303 -15.98 8.92 27.09
C SER A 303 -17.11 9.91 26.78
N VAL A 304 -18.18 9.82 27.58
CA VAL A 304 -19.39 10.64 27.48
C VAL A 304 -19.94 10.96 28.87
N THR A 305 -20.78 11.98 28.96
CA THR A 305 -21.39 12.42 30.23
C THR A 305 -22.86 12.02 30.27
N PHE A 306 -23.21 11.08 31.14
CA PHE A 306 -24.59 10.68 31.39
C PHE A 306 -25.24 11.59 32.44
N VAL A 307 -26.48 12.00 32.20
CA VAL A 307 -27.29 12.83 33.11
C VAL A 307 -28.50 12.02 33.55
N VAL A 308 -28.48 11.50 34.78
CA VAL A 308 -29.60 10.72 35.35
C VAL A 308 -30.14 11.45 36.57
N SER A 309 -31.42 11.82 36.54
CA SER A 309 -32.07 12.59 37.62
C SER A 309 -31.31 13.89 37.99
N GLY A 310 -30.68 14.54 37.01
CA GLY A 310 -29.89 15.76 37.20
C GLY A 310 -28.46 15.53 37.70
N VAL A 311 -28.05 14.28 37.97
CA VAL A 311 -26.68 13.94 38.37
C VAL A 311 -25.85 13.58 37.14
N GLU A 312 -24.72 14.25 36.98
CA GLU A 312 -23.76 13.96 35.91
C GLU A 312 -22.79 12.85 36.33
N SER A 313 -22.55 11.89 35.44
CA SER A 313 -21.57 10.82 35.63
C SER A 313 -20.81 10.57 34.34
N LYS A 314 -19.48 10.43 34.45
CA LYS A 314 -18.64 10.05 33.30
C LYS A 314 -18.74 8.55 33.07
N MET A 315 -19.06 8.19 31.83
CA MET A 315 -19.20 6.82 31.36
C MET A 315 -18.42 6.65 30.05
N PHE A 316 -18.29 5.42 29.58
CA PHE A 316 -17.74 5.12 28.27
C PHE A 316 -18.74 4.33 27.43
N VAL A 317 -18.75 4.58 26.11
CA VAL A 317 -19.66 3.91 25.17
C VAL A 317 -18.93 3.43 23.94
N GLU A 318 -19.42 2.33 23.36
CA GLU A 318 -18.99 1.81 22.06
C GLU A 318 -20.21 1.28 21.28
N ALA A 319 -20.09 1.25 19.95
CA ALA A 319 -21.12 0.71 19.07
C ALA A 319 -21.23 -0.83 19.19
N ASN A 320 -22.47 -1.35 19.28
CA ASN A 320 -22.74 -2.79 19.29
C ASN A 320 -23.77 -3.17 18.21
N PRO A 321 -23.38 -3.13 16.92
CA PRO A 321 -24.24 -3.44 15.79
C PRO A 321 -24.85 -4.84 15.90
N GLN A 322 -24.11 -5.84 16.36
CA GLN A 322 -24.57 -7.22 16.52
C GLN A 322 -25.91 -7.31 17.26
N PHE A 323 -26.04 -6.57 18.38
CA PHE A 323 -27.25 -6.55 19.20
C PHE A 323 -28.13 -5.33 18.96
N LYS A 324 -27.76 -4.46 18.01
CA LYS A 324 -28.44 -3.20 17.67
C LYS A 324 -28.56 -2.25 18.87
N THR A 325 -27.51 -2.18 19.69
CA THR A 325 -27.44 -1.32 20.89
C THR A 325 -26.08 -0.65 21.01
N LEU A 326 -25.89 0.08 22.11
CA LEU A 326 -24.57 0.44 22.62
C LEU A 326 -24.15 -0.51 23.74
N ASN A 327 -22.84 -0.66 23.93
CA ASN A 327 -22.31 -1.12 25.21
C ASN A 327 -21.93 0.12 26.03
N VAL A 328 -22.25 0.11 27.33
CA VAL A 328 -21.95 1.20 28.27
C VAL A 328 -21.06 0.65 29.37
N TYR A 329 -20.06 1.42 29.76
CA TYR A 329 -19.10 1.08 30.80
C TYR A 329 -19.00 2.22 31.81
N ASP A 330 -18.75 1.86 33.08
CA ASP A 330 -18.50 2.83 34.14
C ASP A 330 -17.09 3.43 34.08
N GLY A 331 -16.76 4.30 35.05
CA GLY A 331 -15.43 4.90 35.16
C GLY A 331 -14.28 3.91 35.39
N ASN A 332 -14.60 2.68 35.82
CA ASN A 332 -13.65 1.57 36.00
C ASN A 332 -13.64 0.60 34.81
N LEU A 333 -14.26 1.00 33.68
CA LEU A 333 -14.40 0.21 32.47
C LEU A 333 -15.15 -1.12 32.67
N GLN A 334 -16.00 -1.21 33.69
CA GLN A 334 -16.88 -2.36 33.91
C GLN A 334 -18.16 -2.20 33.11
N ARG A 335 -18.57 -3.25 32.40
CA ARG A 335 -19.74 -3.23 31.53
C ARG A 335 -21.03 -3.14 32.35
N ILE A 336 -21.86 -2.14 32.06
CA ILE A 336 -23.16 -1.96 32.70
C ILE A 336 -24.20 -2.73 31.88
N ASN A 337 -24.72 -3.83 32.43
CA ASN A 337 -25.77 -4.62 31.81
C ASN A 337 -27.15 -4.07 32.20
N HIS A 338 -27.78 -3.28 31.34
CA HIS A 338 -29.14 -2.77 31.54
C HIS A 338 -30.27 -3.84 31.49
N ARG A 339 -29.92 -5.14 31.55
CA ARG A 339 -30.89 -6.25 31.61
C ARG A 339 -31.33 -6.59 33.04
N GLU A 340 -30.58 -6.22 34.07
CA GLU A 340 -30.93 -6.57 35.46
C GLU A 340 -31.92 -5.59 36.11
N SER A 341 -32.07 -4.37 35.57
CA SER A 341 -33.01 -3.36 36.09
C SER A 341 -34.48 -3.57 35.71
N LYS A 342 -34.84 -4.73 35.12
CA LYS A 342 -36.24 -5.15 34.97
C LYS A 342 -36.72 -6.13 36.05
N ASP A 343 -35.82 -6.80 36.75
CA ASP A 343 -36.19 -7.74 37.83
C ASP A 343 -36.28 -7.05 39.20
N GLU A 344 -35.62 -5.92 39.40
CA GLU A 344 -35.73 -5.13 40.65
C GLU A 344 -37.02 -4.29 40.76
N LYS A 345 -37.81 -4.17 39.68
CA LYS A 345 -39.14 -3.54 39.72
C LYS A 345 -40.29 -4.50 40.09
N LYS A 346 -39.99 -5.76 40.40
CA LYS A 346 -40.97 -6.72 40.95
C LYS A 346 -40.86 -6.93 42.47
N SER A 347 -39.86 -6.33 43.13
CA SER A 347 -39.59 -6.54 44.57
C SER A 347 -39.97 -5.37 45.49
N GLU A 348 -40.75 -4.39 45.01
CA GLU A 348 -41.32 -3.32 45.86
C GLU A 348 -42.85 -3.29 45.89
N GLY A 349 -43.51 -4.24 45.22
CA GLY A 349 -44.96 -4.30 45.10
C GLY A 349 -45.64 -5.38 45.95
N GLU A 350 -45.10 -5.82 47.08
CA GLU A 350 -45.78 -6.81 47.94
C GLU A 350 -45.26 -6.76 49.38
N LYS A 351 -45.51 -5.65 50.07
CA LYS A 351 -45.51 -5.60 51.55
C LYS A 351 -46.75 -4.87 52.03
N THR A 352 -47.89 -5.57 52.02
CA THR A 352 -49.01 -5.34 52.95
C THR A 352 -49.99 -6.50 52.81
N SER A 353 -49.87 -7.49 53.70
CA SER A 353 -50.96 -8.13 54.44
C SER A 353 -50.46 -9.41 55.10
N GLU A 354 -50.36 -9.36 56.43
CA GLU A 354 -50.09 -10.48 57.32
C GLU A 354 -51.40 -11.22 57.66
N LYS A 355 -51.27 -12.53 57.96
CA LYS A 355 -52.17 -13.41 58.75
C LYS A 355 -53.48 -13.83 58.05
N GLN A 356 -53.84 -15.11 57.92
CA GLN A 356 -53.87 -16.31 58.79
C GLN A 356 -54.03 -17.53 57.83
N SER A 357 -53.87 -18.82 58.10
CA SER A 357 -53.45 -19.67 59.22
C SER A 357 -53.49 -21.12 58.69
N ASP A 358 -52.64 -21.97 59.25
CA ASP A 358 -52.85 -23.40 59.48
C ASP A 358 -52.81 -24.47 58.35
N LYS A 359 -51.74 -25.26 58.47
CA LYS A 359 -51.69 -26.73 58.67
C LYS A 359 -51.71 -27.71 57.48
N LYS A 360 -50.72 -28.61 57.64
CA LYS A 360 -50.66 -30.04 57.28
C LYS A 360 -50.38 -30.36 55.81
N GLN A 361 -49.57 -31.35 55.47
CA GLN A 361 -48.63 -32.25 56.15
C GLN A 361 -47.98 -33.04 55.00
N SER A 362 -46.67 -33.35 55.10
CA SER A 362 -46.07 -34.69 54.84
C SER A 362 -46.58 -35.51 53.63
N GLU A 363 -45.77 -36.11 52.78
CA GLU A 363 -44.52 -36.84 53.03
C GLU A 363 -44.10 -37.47 51.69
N THR A 364 -42.77 -37.59 51.46
CA THR A 364 -42.02 -38.74 50.87
C THR A 364 -42.53 -39.44 49.60
N THR A 365 -41.74 -39.87 48.62
CA THR A 365 -40.38 -40.49 48.59
C THR A 365 -40.04 -40.61 47.08
N GLU A 366 -38.82 -40.33 46.62
CA GLU A 366 -37.81 -41.34 46.18
C GLU A 366 -38.44 -42.60 45.52
N GLU A 367 -38.05 -43.10 44.35
CA GLU A 367 -36.70 -43.28 43.82
C GLU A 367 -36.80 -43.76 42.35
N ASN A 368 -35.80 -43.37 41.55
CA ASN A 368 -35.04 -44.19 40.60
C ASN A 368 -35.63 -44.87 39.34
N SER A 369 -34.75 -44.83 38.33
CA SER A 369 -34.48 -45.79 37.25
C SER A 369 -35.27 -45.74 35.94
N GLU A 370 -34.49 -45.29 34.93
CA GLU A 370 -34.21 -45.97 33.67
C GLU A 370 -35.27 -46.09 32.56
N THR A 371 -34.87 -45.52 31.43
CA THR A 371 -35.31 -45.71 30.05
C THR A 371 -35.52 -47.18 29.64
N PRO A 372 -36.29 -47.42 28.57
CA PRO A 372 -35.60 -47.81 27.34
C PRO A 372 -36.14 -47.18 26.05
N SER A 373 -35.18 -46.99 25.13
CA SER A 373 -35.35 -46.60 23.74
C SER A 373 -35.71 -47.79 22.84
N ALA A 374 -36.18 -47.45 21.64
CA ALA A 374 -36.15 -48.18 20.36
C ALA A 374 -37.45 -48.87 19.89
N ASN A 375 -38.01 -48.33 18.80
CA ASN A 375 -38.25 -49.12 17.59
C ASN A 375 -38.45 -48.24 16.33
N ARG A 376 -37.63 -48.52 15.31
CA ARG A 376 -37.79 -48.29 13.86
C ARG A 376 -37.72 -49.69 13.21
N PRO A 377 -37.87 -49.92 11.88
CA PRO A 377 -38.34 -49.10 10.76
C PRO A 377 -39.30 -49.87 9.79
N LYS A 378 -39.74 -49.26 8.66
CA LYS A 378 -39.68 -49.87 7.31
C LYS A 378 -40.06 -48.91 6.16
N LYS A 379 -39.14 -48.80 5.18
CA LYS A 379 -39.33 -48.26 3.82
C LYS A 379 -39.95 -49.34 2.90
N ARG A 380 -40.71 -48.93 1.88
CA ARG A 380 -41.18 -49.77 0.78
C ARG A 380 -40.64 -49.24 -0.57
N LYS A 381 -40.11 -50.16 -1.39
CA LYS A 381 -39.56 -49.98 -2.74
C LYS A 381 -40.66 -49.79 -3.80
N GLN A 382 -40.34 -49.10 -4.89
CA GLN A 382 -40.88 -49.37 -6.23
C GLN A 382 -39.73 -49.39 -7.27
N GLN A 383 -39.85 -50.33 -8.22
CA GLN A 383 -38.96 -50.75 -9.31
C GLN A 383 -39.14 -49.88 -10.57
N SER A 384 -38.05 -49.40 -11.18
CA SER A 384 -37.42 -49.84 -12.45
C SER A 384 -38.29 -49.86 -13.72
N ASN A 385 -37.88 -49.12 -14.75
CA ASN A 385 -37.65 -49.67 -16.10
C ASN A 385 -36.71 -48.78 -16.92
N SER A 386 -35.89 -49.48 -17.71
CA SER A 386 -34.90 -49.00 -18.69
C SER A 386 -35.58 -48.53 -19.99
N VAL A 387 -35.04 -47.49 -20.63
CA VAL A 387 -34.38 -47.44 -21.96
C VAL A 387 -33.60 -46.13 -22.01
#